data_AF-I8R771-F1
#
_entry.id   AF-I8R771-F1
#
_cell.length_a   1.000
_cell.length_b   1.000
_cell.length_c   1.000
_cell.angle_alpha   90.00
_cell.angle_beta   90.00
_cell.angle_gamma   90.00
#
_symmetry.space_group_name_H-M   'P 1'
#
loop_
_entity.id
_entity.type
_entity.pdbx_description
1 polymer ?
#
loop_
_entity_poly.entity_id
_entity_poly.type
_entity_poly.pdbx_seq_one_letter_code
_entity_poly.pdbx_strand_id
1 'polypeptide(L)'
;MDYRKLQAIDKKRSKEAKELYNRIKPFARVMTAQDFEEFSKDILEELHCRARIQQLQEWRSNGLTTLEAGLKYERDKQARISSFEKFGASTAASLSEGNSRYRSNSAHRSNAEYSQNYSENGGRKKNMTISDIQHAPDYALLSNDEQQLCIQLKILPKPYLVLKEVMFRELLKTGGNLSKSACRELLNIDPIKANRIYDFFQSQNWM
;
A
#
# COMPACT_ATOMS: atom_id res chain seq x y z
N MET A 1 10.51 38.45 19.51
CA MET A 1 10.42 37.10 18.91
C MET A 1 9.34 37.09 17.84
N ASP A 2 9.71 36.88 16.57
CA ASP A 2 8.79 36.88 15.43
C ASP A 2 7.99 35.56 15.35
N TYR A 3 6.96 35.45 16.18
CA TYR A 3 6.09 34.25 16.27
C TYR A 3 5.48 33.81 14.94
N ARG A 4 5.18 34.75 14.03
CA ARG A 4 4.64 34.43 12.69
C ARG A 4 5.66 33.76 11.77
N LYS A 5 6.95 34.14 11.84
CA LYS A 5 8.01 33.52 11.03
C LYS A 5 8.30 32.09 11.52
N LEU A 6 8.36 31.92 12.83
CA LEU A 6 8.52 30.60 13.47
C LEU A 6 7.36 29.66 13.09
N GLN A 7 6.11 30.12 13.10
CA GLN A 7 4.95 29.32 12.67
C GLN A 7 4.99 28.90 11.19
N ALA A 8 5.46 29.76 10.29
CA ALA A 8 5.55 29.44 8.88
C ALA A 8 6.65 28.39 8.59
N ILE A 9 7.78 28.47 9.29
CA ILE A 9 8.86 27.48 9.23
C ILE A 9 8.37 26.14 9.79
N ASP A 10 7.68 26.17 10.93
CA ASP A 10 7.15 24.98 11.57
C ASP A 10 6.01 24.34 10.74
N LYS A 11 5.28 25.12 9.93
CA LYS A 11 4.30 24.57 8.98
C LYS A 11 4.96 23.80 7.83
N LYS A 12 6.15 24.21 7.40
CA LYS A 12 6.95 23.57 6.34
C LYS A 12 7.77 22.36 6.81
N ARG A 13 8.00 22.21 8.11
CA ARG A 13 8.71 21.04 8.66
C ARG A 13 7.92 19.75 8.43
N SER A 14 8.65 18.67 8.18
CA SER A 14 8.08 17.31 8.24
C SER A 14 7.50 17.04 9.63
N LYS A 15 6.58 16.07 9.72
CA LYS A 15 6.00 15.67 11.02
C LYS A 15 7.10 15.31 12.03
N GLU A 16 8.10 14.56 11.60
CA GLU A 16 9.26 14.14 12.40
C GLU A 16 10.10 15.33 12.88
N ALA A 17 10.35 16.32 12.01
CA ALA A 17 11.10 17.52 12.40
C ALA A 17 10.35 18.35 13.45
N LYS A 18 9.01 18.43 13.38
CA LYS A 18 8.21 19.10 14.42
C LYS A 18 8.22 18.34 15.73
N GLU A 19 8.08 17.02 15.69
CA GLU A 19 8.16 16.16 16.88
C GLU A 19 9.53 16.26 17.55
N LEU A 20 10.61 16.25 16.78
CA LEU A 20 11.96 16.43 17.29
C LEU A 20 12.15 17.83 17.90
N TYR A 21 11.69 18.88 17.21
CA TYR A 21 11.76 20.24 17.73
C TYR A 21 10.98 20.40 19.05
N ASN A 22 9.79 19.79 19.15
CA ASN A 22 9.01 19.79 20.39
C ASN A 22 9.70 19.03 21.51
N ARG A 23 10.43 17.94 21.21
CA ARG A 23 11.20 17.17 22.18
C ARG A 23 12.39 17.96 22.75
N ILE A 24 13.06 18.76 21.91
CA ILE A 24 14.20 19.57 22.35
C ILE A 24 13.80 20.91 22.97
N LYS A 25 12.58 21.40 22.71
CA LYS A 25 12.08 22.69 23.19
C LYS A 25 12.30 22.96 24.70
N PRO A 26 12.19 21.99 25.63
CA PRO A 26 12.50 22.21 27.04
C PRO A 26 13.93 22.68 27.31
N PHE A 27 14.91 22.34 26.46
CA PHE A 27 16.31 22.75 26.63
C PHE A 27 16.50 24.27 26.50
N ALA A 28 15.57 24.98 25.84
CA ALA A 28 15.56 26.44 25.78
C ALA A 28 15.47 27.11 27.17
N ARG A 29 15.08 26.37 28.22
CA ARG A 29 15.03 26.88 29.61
C ARG A 29 16.38 26.86 30.31
N VAL A 30 17.33 26.04 29.83
CA VAL A 30 18.63 25.80 30.48
C VAL A 30 19.81 26.26 29.61
N MET A 31 19.57 26.51 28.33
CA MET A 31 20.56 27.04 27.38
C MET A 31 20.38 28.54 27.19
N THR A 32 21.43 29.21 26.70
CA THR A 32 21.26 30.58 26.20
C THR A 32 20.40 30.57 24.93
N ALA A 33 19.82 31.72 24.58
CA ALA A 33 19.01 31.83 23.37
C ALA A 33 19.80 31.49 22.09
N GLN A 34 21.08 31.88 22.05
CA GLN A 34 21.98 31.61 20.94
C GLN A 34 22.32 30.12 20.85
N ASP A 35 22.71 29.51 21.97
CA ASP A 35 23.07 28.08 21.98
C ASP A 35 21.88 27.20 21.62
N PHE A 36 20.68 27.55 22.09
CA PHE A 36 19.47 26.80 21.73
C PHE A 36 19.14 26.94 20.25
N GLU A 37 19.34 28.11 19.65
CA GLU A 37 19.13 28.31 18.21
C GLU A 37 20.10 27.43 17.40
N GLU A 38 21.39 27.47 17.71
CA GLU A 38 22.43 26.67 17.06
C GLU A 38 22.18 25.16 17.24
N PHE A 39 21.95 24.72 18.48
CA PHE A 39 21.62 23.32 18.78
C PHE A 39 20.36 22.84 18.03
N SER A 40 19.31 23.67 18.01
CA SER A 40 18.08 23.31 17.32
C SER A 40 18.25 23.22 15.80
N LYS A 41 19.13 24.04 15.23
CA LYS A 41 19.50 23.98 13.81
C LYS A 41 20.27 22.70 13.53
N ASP A 42 21.32 22.43 14.28
CA ASP A 42 22.19 21.29 14.07
C ASP A 42 21.46 19.96 14.20
N ILE A 43 20.61 19.80 15.22
CA ILE A 43 19.88 18.55 15.43
C ILE A 43 18.78 18.32 14.38
N LEU A 44 18.21 19.37 13.82
CA LEU A 44 17.27 19.26 12.69
C LEU A 44 17.99 18.93 11.39
N GLU A 45 19.17 19.52 11.16
CA GLU A 45 19.98 19.22 9.99
C GLU A 45 20.51 17.78 10.04
N GLU A 46 20.89 17.32 11.22
CA GLU A 46 21.27 15.93 11.50
C GLU A 46 20.15 14.95 11.14
N LEU A 47 18.92 15.24 11.57
CA LEU A 47 17.73 14.47 11.19
C LEU A 47 17.56 14.41 9.67
N HIS A 48 17.68 15.55 8.99
CA HIS A 48 17.59 15.61 7.53
C HIS A 48 18.68 14.78 6.85
N CYS A 49 19.92 14.86 7.32
CA CYS A 49 21.03 14.07 6.83
C CYS A 49 20.78 12.57 7.00
N ARG A 50 20.34 12.13 8.19
CA ARG A 50 19.99 10.72 8.44
C ARG A 50 18.89 10.23 7.51
N ALA A 51 17.80 10.98 7.38
CA ALA A 51 16.70 10.65 6.49
C ALA A 51 17.17 10.56 5.03
N ARG A 52 18.03 11.49 4.59
CA ARG A 52 18.59 11.48 3.23
C ARG A 52 19.51 10.30 2.99
N ILE A 53 20.35 9.95 3.96
CA ILE A 53 21.22 8.76 3.86
C ILE A 53 20.37 7.50 3.74
N GLN A 54 19.36 7.34 4.60
CA GLN A 54 18.46 6.19 4.56
C GLN A 54 17.73 6.09 3.21
N GLN A 55 17.19 7.19 2.70
CA GLN A 55 16.54 7.25 1.39
C GLN A 55 17.50 6.82 0.26
N LEU A 56 18.73 7.33 0.27
CA LEU A 56 19.73 6.97 -0.74
C LEU A 56 20.16 5.51 -0.65
N GLN A 57 20.23 4.95 0.56
CA GLN A 57 20.50 3.52 0.77
C GLN A 57 19.34 2.66 0.24
N GLU A 58 18.09 3.03 0.51
CA GLU A 58 16.91 2.37 -0.04
C GLU A 58 16.93 2.40 -1.58
N TRP A 59 17.18 3.57 -2.18
CA TRP A 59 17.31 3.70 -3.63
C TRP A 59 18.35 2.73 -4.19
N ARG A 60 19.56 2.69 -3.59
CA ARG A 60 20.62 1.76 -4.02
C ARG A 60 20.21 0.30 -3.88
N SER A 61 19.55 -0.07 -2.78
CA SER A 61 19.08 -1.44 -2.56
C SER A 61 18.05 -1.89 -3.60
N ASN A 62 17.27 -0.94 -4.12
CA ASN A 62 16.28 -1.15 -5.18
C ASN A 62 16.86 -1.00 -6.60
N GLY A 63 18.18 -0.91 -6.75
CA GLY A 63 18.86 -0.78 -8.04
C GLY A 63 18.80 0.62 -8.67
N LEU A 64 18.32 1.64 -7.94
CA LEU A 64 18.34 3.03 -8.39
C LEU A 64 19.70 3.65 -8.07
N THR A 65 20.55 3.75 -9.09
CA THR A 65 21.93 4.26 -8.95
C THR A 65 22.11 5.71 -9.40
N THR A 66 21.08 6.35 -9.95
CA THR A 66 21.12 7.75 -10.41
C THR A 66 20.16 8.64 -9.62
N LEU A 67 20.56 9.90 -9.40
CA LEU A 67 19.74 10.88 -8.69
C LEU A 67 18.42 11.16 -9.44
N GLU A 68 18.47 11.24 -10.77
CA GLU A 68 17.29 11.48 -11.60
C GLU A 68 16.26 10.35 -11.49
N ALA A 69 16.72 9.10 -11.51
CA ALA A 69 15.84 7.94 -11.35
C ALA A 69 15.19 7.91 -9.96
N GLY A 70 15.96 8.26 -8.91
CA GLY A 70 15.43 8.38 -7.56
C GLY A 70 14.37 9.50 -7.42
N LEU A 71 14.60 10.67 -8.02
CA LEU A 71 13.61 11.76 -8.02
C LEU A 71 12.31 11.38 -8.76
N LYS A 72 12.43 10.65 -9.88
CA LYS A 72 11.26 10.11 -10.58
C LYS A 72 10.52 9.10 -9.71
N TYR A 73 11.24 8.17 -9.08
CA TYR A 73 10.67 7.17 -8.18
C TYR A 73 9.88 7.81 -7.03
N GLU A 74 10.42 8.83 -6.36
CA GLU A 74 9.71 9.54 -5.29
C GLU A 74 8.46 10.26 -5.78
N ARG A 75 8.55 10.93 -6.94
CA ARG A 75 7.40 11.61 -7.54
C ARG A 75 6.27 10.61 -7.83
N ASP A 76 6.61 9.48 -8.42
CA ASP A 76 5.65 8.42 -8.76
C ASP A 76 5.10 7.74 -7.49
N LYS A 77 5.93 7.54 -6.45
CA LYS A 77 5.51 7.05 -5.12
C LYS A 77 4.52 8.01 -4.46
N GLN A 78 4.80 9.30 -4.44
CA GLN A 78 3.92 10.34 -3.88
C GLN A 78 2.60 10.48 -4.66
N ALA A 79 2.65 10.36 -5.99
CA ALA A 79 1.46 10.36 -6.84
C ALA A 79 0.56 9.14 -6.55
N ARG A 80 1.14 7.97 -6.31
CA ARG A 80 0.40 6.75 -5.92
C ARG A 80 -0.26 6.91 -4.55
N ILE A 81 0.48 7.38 -3.54
CA ILE A 81 -0.06 7.60 -2.19
C ILE A 81 -1.22 8.60 -2.23
N SER A 82 -1.04 9.74 -2.89
CA SER A 82 -2.09 10.76 -2.99
C SER A 82 -3.31 10.32 -3.81
N SER A 83 -3.13 9.45 -4.80
CA SER A 83 -4.25 8.84 -5.54
C SER A 83 -5.01 7.82 -4.69
N PHE A 84 -4.30 7.06 -3.86
CA PHE A 84 -4.88 6.11 -2.91
C PHE A 84 -5.66 6.79 -1.80
N GLU A 85 -5.15 7.90 -1.23
CA GLU A 85 -5.85 8.70 -0.22
C GLU A 85 -7.15 9.32 -0.77
N LYS A 86 -7.16 9.77 -2.02
CA LYS A 86 -8.36 10.30 -2.68
C LYS A 86 -9.43 9.23 -2.92
N PHE A 87 -9.02 8.01 -3.27
CA PHE A 87 -9.96 6.91 -3.51
C PHE A 87 -10.49 6.30 -2.20
N GLY A 88 -9.66 6.20 -1.15
CA GLY A 88 -10.09 5.78 0.20
C GLY A 88 -11.03 6.78 0.88
N ALA A 89 -10.90 8.09 0.59
CA ALA A 89 -11.83 9.10 1.08
C ALA A 89 -13.21 9.03 0.40
N SER A 90 -13.28 8.66 -0.88
CA SER A 90 -14.57 8.51 -1.59
C SER A 90 -15.43 7.34 -1.09
N THR A 91 -14.81 6.29 -0.53
CA THR A 91 -15.53 5.18 0.10
C THR A 91 -16.01 5.53 1.52
N ALA A 92 -15.26 6.37 2.25
CA ALA A 92 -15.64 6.78 3.61
C ALA A 92 -16.73 7.86 3.64
N ALA A 93 -16.79 8.74 2.63
CA ALA A 93 -17.80 9.81 2.54
C ALA A 93 -19.21 9.31 2.20
N SER A 94 -19.38 8.04 1.81
CA SER A 94 -20.69 7.47 1.45
C SER A 94 -21.46 6.86 2.65
N LEU A 95 -20.94 7.00 3.88
CA LEU A 95 -21.51 6.42 5.10
C LEU A 95 -22.06 7.46 6.10
N SER A 96 -22.03 8.76 5.77
CA SER A 96 -22.66 9.83 6.58
C SER A 96 -23.66 10.62 5.75
N GLU A 97 -24.78 10.95 6.39
CA GLU A 97 -25.91 11.76 5.91
C GLU A 97 -26.93 11.09 4.97
N GLY A 98 -27.96 10.50 5.60
CA GLY A 98 -29.27 10.42 4.98
C GLY A 98 -29.93 11.80 4.93
N ASN A 99 -30.21 12.31 3.72
CA ASN A 99 -31.48 12.97 3.41
C ASN A 99 -31.66 13.12 1.88
N SER A 100 -32.78 12.64 1.37
CA SER A 100 -33.21 12.73 -0.02
C SER A 100 -33.39 14.17 -0.51
N ARG A 101 -32.84 14.52 -1.69
CA ARG A 101 -33.55 15.31 -2.72
C ARG A 101 -33.10 14.92 -4.13
N TYR A 102 -34.08 14.48 -4.91
CA TYR A 102 -34.01 14.11 -6.32
C TYR A 102 -33.33 15.18 -7.17
N ARG A 103 -32.29 14.79 -7.92
CA ARG A 103 -31.96 15.38 -9.22
C ARG A 103 -31.74 14.25 -10.20
N SER A 104 -32.77 14.01 -11.00
CA SER A 104 -32.76 13.09 -12.12
C SER A 104 -31.66 13.51 -13.11
N ASN A 105 -30.69 12.63 -13.33
CA ASN A 105 -30.01 12.55 -14.60
C ASN A 105 -29.88 11.07 -14.97
N SER A 106 -30.39 10.77 -16.15
CA SER A 106 -30.47 9.44 -16.75
C SER A 106 -29.07 8.88 -17.03
N ALA A 107 -28.72 7.80 -16.34
CA ALA A 107 -27.84 6.75 -16.84
C ALA A 107 -28.00 5.51 -15.95
N HIS A 108 -28.80 4.56 -16.43
CA HIS A 108 -28.73 3.12 -16.16
C HIS A 108 -28.32 2.68 -14.74
N ARG A 109 -29.33 2.42 -13.90
CA ARG A 109 -29.27 1.29 -12.99
C ARG A 109 -29.39 0.01 -13.83
N SER A 110 -28.31 -0.76 -13.90
CA SER A 110 -28.37 -2.19 -14.13
C SER A 110 -27.41 -2.86 -13.16
N ASN A 111 -28.02 -3.44 -12.13
CA ASN A 111 -27.47 -4.52 -11.33
C ASN A 111 -27.20 -5.71 -12.26
N ALA A 112 -25.96 -5.85 -12.74
CA ALA A 112 -25.38 -6.96 -13.52
C ALA A 112 -23.92 -6.51 -13.82
N GLU A 113 -22.81 -7.17 -13.55
CA GLU A 113 -22.49 -8.58 -13.31
C GLU A 113 -21.42 -8.66 -12.21
N TYR A 114 -21.80 -9.14 -11.03
CA TYR A 114 -20.90 -9.89 -10.16
C TYR A 114 -21.08 -11.36 -10.53
N SER A 115 -20.61 -11.72 -11.72
CA SER A 115 -20.53 -13.09 -12.18
C SER A 115 -19.47 -13.17 -13.26
N GLN A 116 -18.47 -14.02 -13.01
CA GLN A 116 -17.72 -14.76 -14.02
C GLN A 116 -17.41 -14.01 -15.33
N ASN A 117 -16.30 -13.27 -15.37
CA ASN A 117 -15.63 -12.94 -16.63
C ASN A 117 -14.12 -13.21 -16.53
N TYR A 118 -13.80 -14.48 -16.23
CA TYR A 118 -12.53 -15.11 -16.64
C TYR A 118 -12.78 -16.46 -17.33
N SER A 119 -13.93 -16.62 -17.99
CA SER A 119 -14.11 -17.67 -18.99
C SER A 119 -14.55 -17.04 -20.31
N GLU A 120 -13.60 -17.06 -21.24
CA GLU A 120 -13.75 -17.08 -22.70
C GLU A 120 -14.78 -16.13 -23.34
N ASN A 121 -14.26 -15.03 -23.92
CA ASN A 121 -14.79 -14.58 -25.20
C ASN A 121 -13.67 -14.09 -26.13
N GLY A 122 -13.84 -14.39 -27.42
CA GLY A 122 -12.79 -14.52 -28.42
C GLY A 122 -11.98 -13.26 -28.72
N GLY A 123 -10.65 -13.42 -28.67
CA GLY A 123 -9.69 -12.38 -29.04
C GLY A 123 -8.29 -12.70 -28.55
N ARG A 124 -7.70 -13.81 -29.03
CA ARG A 124 -6.33 -14.30 -28.71
C ARG A 124 -5.99 -14.24 -27.22
N LYS A 125 -6.18 -15.36 -26.49
CA LYS A 125 -5.66 -15.55 -25.13
C LYS A 125 -4.18 -15.16 -25.10
N LYS A 126 -3.87 -13.92 -24.67
CA LYS A 126 -2.49 -13.53 -24.40
C LYS A 126 -2.06 -14.40 -23.24
N ASN A 127 -1.18 -15.36 -23.52
CA ASN A 127 -0.54 -16.14 -22.49
C ASN A 127 0.15 -15.15 -21.55
N MET A 128 -0.38 -15.02 -20.33
CA MET A 128 0.18 -14.16 -19.30
C MET A 128 1.63 -14.56 -19.07
N THR A 129 2.54 -13.61 -19.25
CA THR A 129 3.98 -13.85 -19.14
C THR A 129 4.43 -13.68 -17.69
N ILE A 130 5.58 -14.27 -17.35
CA ILE A 130 6.18 -14.13 -16.02
C ILE A 130 6.49 -12.66 -15.74
N SER A 131 6.95 -11.94 -16.76
CA SER A 131 7.23 -10.51 -16.68
C SER A 131 5.99 -9.70 -16.33
N ASP A 132 4.80 -10.04 -16.85
CA ASP A 132 3.56 -9.34 -16.49
C ASP A 132 3.25 -9.44 -14.99
N ILE A 133 3.62 -10.56 -14.37
CA ILE A 133 3.40 -10.82 -12.93
C ILE A 133 4.44 -10.07 -12.09
N GLN A 134 5.71 -10.09 -12.51
CA GLN A 134 6.82 -9.43 -11.81
C GLN A 134 6.73 -7.90 -11.84
N HIS A 135 6.24 -7.33 -12.94
CA HIS A 135 6.07 -5.87 -13.05
C HIS A 135 4.77 -5.36 -12.42
N ALA A 136 3.96 -6.24 -11.82
CA ALA A 136 2.76 -5.81 -11.13
C ALA A 136 3.12 -4.92 -9.93
N PRO A 137 2.36 -3.83 -9.67
CA PRO A 137 2.70 -2.86 -8.64
C PRO A 137 2.71 -3.44 -7.22
N ASP A 138 1.94 -4.51 -7.01
CA ASP A 138 1.77 -5.19 -5.72
C ASP A 138 2.69 -6.42 -5.57
N TYR A 139 3.56 -6.70 -6.56
CA TYR A 139 4.45 -7.88 -6.56
C TYR A 139 5.42 -7.88 -5.37
N ALA A 140 5.94 -6.71 -5.01
CA ALA A 140 6.87 -6.55 -3.89
C ALA A 140 6.23 -6.79 -2.50
N LEU A 141 4.90 -6.86 -2.42
CA LEU A 141 4.18 -7.16 -1.16
C LEU A 141 4.07 -8.66 -0.88
N LEU A 142 4.42 -9.49 -1.86
CA LEU A 142 4.42 -10.94 -1.74
C LEU A 142 5.75 -11.42 -1.18
N SER A 143 5.72 -12.40 -0.27
CA SER A 143 6.94 -13.12 0.11
C SER A 143 7.51 -13.90 -1.08
N ASN A 144 8.79 -14.29 -1.01
CA ASN A 144 9.45 -15.04 -2.08
C ASN A 144 8.66 -16.31 -2.47
N ASP A 145 8.10 -17.01 -1.49
CA ASP A 145 7.30 -18.22 -1.70
C ASP A 145 5.98 -17.90 -2.41
N GLU A 146 5.32 -16.80 -2.05
CA GLU A 146 4.09 -16.33 -2.69
C GLU A 146 4.33 -15.84 -4.12
N GLN A 147 5.46 -15.18 -4.36
CA GLN A 147 5.89 -14.77 -5.70
C GLN A 147 6.03 -15.99 -6.62
N GLN A 148 6.66 -17.07 -6.15
CA GLN A 148 6.78 -18.32 -6.91
C GLN A 148 5.41 -18.94 -7.19
N LEU A 149 4.51 -18.95 -6.20
CA LEU A 149 3.15 -19.45 -6.37
C LEU A 149 2.38 -18.66 -7.44
N CYS A 150 2.42 -17.33 -7.39
CA CYS A 150 1.78 -16.45 -8.37
C CYS A 150 2.29 -16.70 -9.79
N ILE A 151 3.61 -16.86 -9.96
CA ILE A 151 4.23 -17.18 -11.25
C ILE A 151 3.76 -18.55 -11.75
N GLN A 152 3.80 -19.58 -10.90
CA GLN A 152 3.42 -20.95 -11.26
C GLN A 152 1.95 -21.04 -11.67
N LEU A 153 1.06 -20.37 -10.94
CA LEU A 153 -0.38 -20.40 -11.20
C LEU A 153 -0.83 -19.38 -12.25
N LYS A 154 0.10 -18.54 -12.73
CA LYS A 154 -0.17 -17.39 -13.60
C LYS A 154 -1.30 -16.53 -13.05
N ILE A 155 -1.15 -16.13 -11.79
CA ILE A 155 -2.07 -15.25 -11.06
C ILE A 155 -1.33 -13.96 -10.74
N LEU A 156 -1.93 -12.81 -11.05
CA LEU A 156 -1.37 -11.52 -10.70
C LEU A 156 -1.39 -11.32 -9.16
N PRO A 157 -0.46 -10.52 -8.60
CA PRO A 157 -0.41 -10.28 -7.15
C PRO A 157 -1.71 -9.72 -6.58
N LYS A 158 -2.34 -8.74 -7.26
CA LYS A 158 -3.59 -8.11 -6.80
C LYS A 158 -4.74 -9.11 -6.57
N PRO A 159 -5.14 -9.96 -7.55
CA PRO A 159 -6.16 -10.97 -7.30
C PRO A 159 -5.72 -12.03 -6.28
N TYR A 160 -4.43 -12.40 -6.23
CA TYR A 160 -3.94 -13.31 -5.20
C TYR A 160 -4.13 -12.76 -3.78
N LEU A 161 -3.85 -11.46 -3.56
CA LEU A 161 -4.03 -10.82 -2.25
C LEU A 161 -5.49 -10.85 -1.79
N VAL A 162 -6.44 -10.63 -2.71
CA VAL A 162 -7.87 -10.73 -2.40
C VAL A 162 -8.26 -12.17 -2.03
N LEU A 163 -7.77 -13.17 -2.78
CA LEU A 163 -7.99 -14.58 -2.46
C LEU A 163 -7.40 -14.93 -1.09
N LYS A 164 -6.20 -14.44 -0.79
CA LYS A 164 -5.51 -14.62 0.49
C LYS A 164 -6.34 -14.05 1.65
N GLU A 165 -6.87 -12.85 1.51
CA GLU A 165 -7.74 -12.22 2.52
C GLU A 165 -9.01 -13.06 2.76
N VAL A 166 -9.67 -13.50 1.69
CA VAL A 166 -10.87 -14.34 1.77
C VAL A 166 -10.58 -15.67 2.50
N MET A 167 -9.45 -16.32 2.19
CA MET A 167 -9.00 -17.54 2.88
C MET A 167 -8.82 -17.31 4.38
N PHE A 168 -8.09 -16.27 4.78
CA PHE A 168 -7.87 -15.97 6.20
C PHE A 168 -9.17 -15.65 6.92
N ARG A 169 -10.07 -14.90 6.29
CA ARG A 169 -11.36 -14.57 6.90
C ARG A 169 -12.20 -15.83 7.18
N GLU A 170 -12.20 -16.80 6.27
CA GLU A 170 -12.92 -18.06 6.50
C GLU A 170 -12.21 -18.97 7.51
N LEU A 171 -10.88 -19.02 7.53
CA LEU A 171 -10.10 -19.77 8.52
C LEU A 171 -10.36 -19.26 9.95
N LEU A 172 -10.38 -17.94 10.14
CA LEU A 172 -10.69 -17.32 11.43
C LEU A 172 -12.14 -17.61 11.86
N LYS A 173 -13.08 -17.63 10.91
CA LYS A 173 -14.50 -17.91 11.17
C LYS A 173 -14.76 -19.38 11.53
N THR A 174 -14.03 -20.30 10.90
CA THR A 174 -14.18 -21.76 11.10
C THR A 174 -13.25 -22.34 12.16
N GLY A 175 -12.35 -21.53 12.73
CA GLY A 175 -11.39 -21.98 13.74
C GLY A 175 -10.26 -22.84 13.18
N GLY A 176 -9.89 -22.66 11.90
CA GLY A 176 -8.84 -23.44 11.22
C GLY A 176 -9.35 -24.64 10.42
N ASN A 177 -10.64 -24.99 10.52
CA ASN A 177 -11.21 -26.13 9.83
C ASN A 177 -11.71 -25.78 8.41
N LEU A 178 -10.78 -25.61 7.46
CA LEU A 178 -11.09 -25.44 6.03
C LEU A 178 -10.71 -26.69 5.22
N SER A 179 -11.69 -27.30 4.54
CA SER A 179 -11.45 -28.45 3.65
C SER A 179 -11.15 -28.02 2.20
N LYS A 180 -10.54 -28.91 1.41
CA LYS A 180 -10.29 -28.67 -0.02
C LYS A 180 -11.56 -28.38 -0.82
N SER A 181 -12.69 -29.01 -0.47
CA SER A 181 -13.97 -28.76 -1.13
C SER A 181 -14.51 -27.37 -0.82
N ALA A 182 -14.49 -26.98 0.46
CA ALA A 182 -14.93 -25.66 0.91
C ALA A 182 -14.04 -24.54 0.32
N CYS A 183 -12.73 -24.77 0.22
CA CYS A 183 -11.81 -23.81 -0.40
C CYS A 183 -12.14 -23.53 -1.87
N ARG A 184 -12.49 -24.57 -2.66
CA ARG A 184 -12.88 -24.39 -4.07
C ARG A 184 -14.16 -23.57 -4.21
N GLU A 185 -15.15 -23.87 -3.37
CA GLU A 185 -16.44 -23.16 -3.36
C GLU A 185 -16.26 -21.71 -2.89
N LEU A 186 -15.38 -21.47 -1.93
CA LEU A 186 -15.09 -20.14 -1.41
C LEU A 186 -14.38 -19.23 -2.41
N LEU A 187 -13.36 -19.77 -3.11
CA LEU A 187 -12.50 -18.97 -3.98
C LEU A 187 -13.09 -18.72 -5.38
N ASN A 188 -14.06 -19.52 -5.83
CA ASN A 188 -14.69 -19.38 -7.15
C ASN A 188 -13.70 -19.25 -8.32
N ILE A 189 -12.60 -20.02 -8.28
CA ILE A 189 -11.58 -20.09 -9.32
C ILE A 189 -11.43 -21.52 -9.86
N ASP A 190 -10.58 -21.66 -10.88
CA ASP A 190 -10.20 -22.98 -11.40
C ASP A 190 -9.78 -23.94 -10.28
N PRO A 191 -10.32 -25.18 -10.25
CA PRO A 191 -10.14 -26.11 -9.15
C PRO A 191 -8.67 -26.55 -8.97
N ILE A 192 -7.87 -26.56 -10.04
CA ILE A 192 -6.45 -26.92 -9.97
C ILE A 192 -5.69 -25.81 -9.25
N LYS A 193 -5.97 -24.55 -9.60
CA LYS A 193 -5.36 -23.39 -8.93
C LYS A 193 -5.78 -23.29 -7.46
N ALA A 194 -7.06 -23.50 -7.16
CA ALA A 194 -7.57 -23.51 -5.79
C ALA A 194 -6.87 -24.56 -4.93
N ASN A 195 -6.70 -25.80 -5.43
CA ASN A 195 -5.99 -26.85 -4.70
C ASN A 195 -4.54 -26.49 -4.44
N ARG A 196 -3.84 -25.87 -5.40
CA ARG A 196 -2.44 -25.43 -5.21
C ARG A 196 -2.30 -24.32 -4.19
N ILE A 197 -3.24 -23.37 -4.17
CA ILE A 197 -3.29 -22.32 -3.14
C ILE A 197 -3.54 -22.96 -1.77
N TYR A 198 -4.46 -23.91 -1.68
CA TYR A 198 -4.73 -24.63 -0.44
C TYR A 198 -3.48 -25.39 0.08
N ASP A 199 -2.81 -26.15 -0.78
CA ASP A 199 -1.60 -26.89 -0.41
C ASP A 199 -0.47 -25.93 0.04
N PHE A 200 -0.37 -24.76 -0.60
CA PHE A 200 0.56 -23.71 -0.18
C PHE A 200 0.28 -23.21 1.24
N PHE A 201 -0.98 -22.92 1.57
CA PHE A 201 -1.37 -22.46 2.91
C PHE A 201 -1.04 -23.50 4.00
N GLN A 202 -1.15 -24.80 3.69
CA GLN A 202 -0.68 -25.86 4.58
C GLN A 202 0.84 -25.84 4.74
N SER A 203 1.58 -25.69 3.63
CA SER A 203 3.06 -25.66 3.67
C SER A 203 3.62 -24.49 4.47
N GLN A 204 2.91 -23.36 4.51
CA GLN A 204 3.28 -22.17 5.27
C GLN A 204 2.85 -22.23 6.75
N ASN A 205 2.22 -23.33 7.20
CA ASN A 205 1.64 -23.48 8.53
C ASN A 205 0.65 -22.36 8.89
N TRP A 206 -0.17 -21.92 7.93
CA TRP A 206 -1.21 -20.90 8.14
C TRP A 206 -2.60 -21.49 8.41
N MET A 207 -2.74 -22.82 8.33
CA MET A 207 -3.95 -23.58 8.61
C MET A 207 -3.72 -24.60 9.71
#